data_AF-Q2UMI4-F1
#
_entry.id   AF-Q2UMI4-F1
#
_cell.length_a   1.000
_cell.length_b   1.000
_cell.length_c   1.000
_cell.angle_alpha   90.00
_cell.angle_beta   90.00
_cell.angle_gamma   90.00
#
_symmetry.space_group_name_H-M   'P 1'
#
loop_
_entity.id
_entity.type
_entity.pdbx_description
1 polymer ?
#
loop_
_entity_poly.entity_id
_entity_poly.type
_entity_poly.pdbx_seq_one_letter_code
_entity_poly.pdbx_strand_id
1 'polypeptide(L)'
;MLIGLCGGICSGKHAIAEYLIQHQGFQLLELKSRSFPQIADEPEDDRWLHASEFTGKERSQPSQLSFGSAESLLDFATKNWQGLWVTTDIWESVTLDRFLQRPFFLLVSVDAPVSLRWQRFRERSDSNYILCCKYTIARVKDY
;
A
#
# COMPACT_ATOMS: atom_id res chain seq x y z
N MET A 1 -1.69 1.85 17.88
CA MET A 1 -1.88 2.89 16.85
C MET A 1 -2.01 2.23 15.48
N LEU A 2 -2.95 2.71 14.66
CA LEU A 2 -3.17 2.24 13.30
C LEU A 2 -2.97 3.41 12.30
N ILE A 3 -2.11 3.23 11.32
CA ILE A 3 -1.87 4.20 10.24
C ILE A 3 -2.47 3.67 8.94
N GLY A 4 -3.42 4.40 8.36
CA GLY A 4 -3.91 4.18 7.00
C GLY A 4 -3.16 5.07 6.02
N LEU A 5 -2.54 4.48 5.01
CA LEU A 5 -1.86 5.20 3.93
C LEU A 5 -2.76 5.22 2.70
N CYS A 6 -3.24 6.39 2.30
CA CYS A 6 -4.01 6.56 1.07
C CYS A 6 -3.23 7.37 0.03
N GLY A 7 -3.55 7.20 -1.24
CA GLY A 7 -2.88 7.90 -2.32
C GLY A 7 -2.93 7.18 -3.65
N GLY A 8 -2.80 7.94 -4.73
CA GLY A 8 -2.85 7.44 -6.10
C GLY A 8 -1.77 6.40 -6.43
N ILE A 9 -1.88 5.80 -7.62
CA ILE A 9 -0.87 4.86 -8.14
C ILE A 9 0.51 5.54 -8.17
N CYS A 10 1.54 4.81 -7.76
CA CYS A 10 2.93 5.28 -7.71
C CYS A 10 3.20 6.55 -6.89
N SER A 11 2.30 6.95 -5.97
CA SER A 11 2.52 8.11 -5.09
C SER A 11 3.67 7.91 -4.09
N GLY A 12 3.99 6.66 -3.76
CA GLY A 12 5.04 6.31 -2.80
C GLY A 12 4.53 5.75 -1.47
N LYS A 13 3.21 5.54 -1.34
CA LYS A 13 2.61 4.98 -0.10
C LYS A 13 3.23 3.65 0.35
N HIS A 14 3.56 2.75 -0.57
CA HIS A 14 4.21 1.48 -0.23
C HIS A 14 5.62 1.67 0.33
N ALA A 15 6.38 2.64 -0.18
CA ALA A 15 7.71 2.94 0.35
C ALA A 15 7.63 3.50 1.78
N ILE A 16 6.59 4.29 2.09
CA ILE A 16 6.34 4.77 3.46
C ILE A 16 5.95 3.60 4.36
N ALA A 17 5.08 2.68 3.90
CA ALA A 17 4.72 1.49 4.65
C ALA A 17 5.95 0.65 5.00
N GLU A 18 6.82 0.39 4.01
CA GLU A 18 8.07 -0.35 4.20
C GLU A 18 8.99 0.34 5.21
N TYR A 19 9.12 1.67 5.14
CA TYR A 19 9.91 2.44 6.11
C TYR A 19 9.37 2.29 7.54
N LEU A 20 8.05 2.40 7.72
CA LEU A 20 7.41 2.23 9.04
C LEU A 20 7.64 0.82 9.60
N ILE A 21 7.59 -0.20 8.76
CA ILE A 21 7.82 -1.58 9.15
C ILE A 21 9.28 -1.79 9.57
N GLN A 22 10.22 -1.38 8.72
CA GLN A 22 11.65 -1.64 8.92
C GLN A 22 12.26 -0.82 10.06
N HIS A 23 11.84 0.44 10.22
CA HIS A 23 12.49 1.37 11.15
C HIS A 23 11.67 1.69 12.39
N GLN A 24 10.35 1.53 12.35
CA GLN A 24 9.46 1.92 13.45
C GLN A 24 8.72 0.71 14.06
N GLY A 25 9.00 -0.52 13.60
CA GLY A 25 8.41 -1.74 14.15
C GLY A 25 6.92 -1.92 13.87
N PHE A 26 6.40 -1.24 12.84
CA PHE A 26 5.01 -1.44 12.41
C PHE A 26 4.83 -2.80 11.76
N GLN A 27 3.61 -3.33 11.86
CA GLN A 27 3.20 -4.56 11.19
C GLN A 27 2.14 -4.25 10.14
N LEU A 28 2.27 -4.89 8.97
CA LEU A 28 1.40 -4.65 7.82
C LEU A 28 0.09 -5.43 7.96
N LEU A 29 -1.02 -4.70 7.88
CA LEU A 29 -2.37 -5.24 7.75
C LEU A 29 -2.84 -5.04 6.31
N GLU A 30 -3.03 -6.15 5.59
CA GLU A 30 -3.50 -6.14 4.21
C GLU A 30 -4.96 -6.55 4.11
N LEU A 31 -5.65 -5.93 3.17
CA LEU A 31 -6.97 -6.37 2.73
C LEU A 31 -6.80 -7.19 1.47
N LYS A 32 -7.31 -8.43 1.49
CA LYS A 32 -7.41 -9.24 0.28
C LYS A 32 -8.30 -8.47 -0.69
N SER A 33 -7.69 -7.87 -1.70
CA SER A 33 -8.43 -7.21 -2.76
C SER A 33 -9.40 -8.24 -3.34
N ARG A 34 -10.70 -7.95 -3.27
CA ARG A 34 -11.66 -8.69 -4.08
C ARG A 34 -11.19 -8.46 -5.51
N SER A 35 -10.76 -9.52 -6.17
CA SER A 35 -10.52 -9.53 -7.61
C SER A 35 -11.67 -8.77 -8.27
N PHE A 36 -11.36 -7.65 -8.94
CA PHE A 36 -12.32 -6.94 -9.75
C PHE A 36 -13.05 -8.00 -10.60
N PRO A 37 -14.40 -8.10 -10.56
CA PRO A 37 -15.10 -9.01 -11.45
C PRO A 37 -14.71 -8.60 -12.87
N GLN A 38 -14.05 -9.53 -13.56
CA GLN A 38 -13.74 -9.43 -14.97
C GLN A 38 -15.08 -9.25 -15.68
N ILE A 39 -15.39 -8.03 -16.13
CA ILE A 39 -16.37 -7.85 -17.19
C ILE A 39 -15.62 -8.29 -18.44
N ALA A 40 -15.70 -9.59 -18.70
CA ALA A 40 -15.25 -10.18 -19.94
C ALA A 40 -16.19 -9.71 -21.05
N ASP A 41 -15.69 -8.82 -21.90
CA ASP A 41 -15.86 -8.86 -23.36
C ASP A 41 -14.86 -7.84 -23.95
N GLU A 42 -14.05 -8.29 -24.92
CA GLU A 42 -13.10 -7.54 -25.78
C GLU A 42 -11.61 -7.41 -25.35
N PRO A 43 -10.67 -7.32 -26.32
CA PRO A 43 -9.56 -8.28 -26.48
C PRO A 43 -8.25 -7.94 -25.73
N GLU A 44 -7.43 -8.98 -25.67
CA GLU A 44 -6.14 -9.13 -25.00
C GLU A 44 -5.10 -8.03 -25.33
N ASP A 45 -4.96 -7.00 -24.49
CA ASP A 45 -3.66 -6.30 -24.31
C ASP A 45 -3.48 -5.49 -23.00
N ASP A 46 -4.52 -5.31 -22.17
CA ASP A 46 -4.45 -4.41 -21.01
C ASP A 46 -4.21 -5.09 -19.65
N ARG A 47 -3.32 -6.10 -19.60
CA ARG A 47 -3.11 -6.90 -18.37
C ARG A 47 -2.18 -6.26 -17.31
N TRP A 48 -1.91 -4.96 -17.37
CA TRP A 48 -0.83 -4.31 -16.60
C TRP A 48 -1.23 -3.56 -15.33
N LEU A 49 -2.49 -3.66 -14.86
CA LEU A 49 -2.93 -3.01 -13.62
C LEU A 49 -3.12 -3.94 -12.43
N HIS A 50 -2.70 -5.20 -12.53
CA HIS A 50 -2.48 -5.99 -11.33
C HIS A 50 -1.25 -5.43 -10.62
N ALA A 51 -1.51 -4.60 -9.61
CA ALA A 51 -0.56 -4.23 -8.61
C ALA A 51 0.10 -5.50 -8.10
N SER A 52 1.31 -5.80 -8.63
CA SER A 52 2.27 -6.80 -8.18
C SER A 52 1.79 -7.47 -6.91
N GLU A 53 1.26 -8.68 -7.05
CA GLU A 53 1.27 -9.61 -5.94
C GLU A 53 2.69 -9.55 -5.38
N PHE A 54 2.82 -9.04 -4.16
CA PHE A 54 4.05 -9.02 -3.40
C PHE A 54 4.33 -10.45 -2.92
N THR A 55 4.25 -11.43 -3.81
CA THR A 55 4.62 -12.83 -3.57
C THR A 55 6.12 -12.96 -3.82
N GLY A 56 6.88 -12.32 -2.94
CA GLY A 56 8.32 -12.12 -3.08
C GLY A 56 9.11 -12.61 -1.87
N LYS A 57 9.14 -13.94 -1.70
CA LYS A 57 10.16 -14.72 -0.98
C LYS A 57 10.27 -14.56 0.54
N GLU A 58 10.16 -15.73 1.17
CA GLU A 58 10.69 -16.08 2.49
C GLU A 58 12.08 -15.46 2.74
N ARG A 59 12.10 -14.37 3.51
CA ARG A 59 13.28 -13.90 4.25
C ARG A 59 12.77 -13.31 5.55
N SER A 60 12.47 -14.16 6.54
CA SER A 60 12.30 -13.76 7.95
C SER A 60 11.57 -12.41 8.12
N GLN A 61 10.36 -12.30 7.56
CA GLN A 61 9.64 -11.03 7.45
C GLN A 61 8.75 -10.76 8.67
N PRO A 62 8.61 -9.49 9.09
CA PRO A 62 7.66 -9.07 10.11
C PRO A 62 6.24 -9.49 9.71
N SER A 63 5.48 -10.01 10.68
CA SER A 63 4.19 -10.66 10.48
C SER A 63 3.18 -9.82 9.70
N GLN A 64 3.00 -10.14 8.42
CA GLN A 64 1.96 -9.61 7.54
C GLN A 64 0.65 -10.34 7.83
N LEU A 65 -0.41 -9.59 8.12
CA LEU A 65 -1.73 -10.14 8.44
C LEU A 65 -2.73 -9.76 7.35
N SER A 66 -3.27 -10.75 6.65
CA SER A 66 -4.25 -10.56 5.58
C SER A 66 -5.69 -10.75 6.09
N PHE A 67 -6.59 -9.84 5.75
CA PHE A 67 -8.01 -9.87 6.11
C PHE A 67 -8.91 -9.93 4.87
N GLY A 68 -10.04 -10.63 4.96
CA GLY A 68 -11.02 -10.71 3.86
C GLY A 68 -12.01 -9.54 3.79
N SER A 69 -12.06 -8.70 4.83
CA SER A 69 -12.98 -7.55 4.94
C SER A 69 -12.37 -6.46 5.81
N ALA A 70 -12.65 -5.20 5.47
CA ALA A 70 -12.18 -4.03 6.20
C ALA A 70 -12.74 -3.98 7.63
N GLU A 71 -13.96 -4.48 7.85
CA GLU A 71 -14.55 -4.59 9.19
C GLU A 71 -13.77 -5.56 10.10
N SER A 72 -13.32 -6.70 9.55
CA SER A 72 -12.54 -7.67 10.31
C SER A 72 -11.16 -7.13 10.66
N LEU A 73 -10.55 -6.34 9.77
CA LEU A 73 -9.30 -5.63 10.04
C LEU A 73 -9.50 -4.60 11.15
N LEU A 74 -10.59 -3.81 11.08
CA LEU A 74 -10.91 -2.82 12.09
C LEU A 74 -11.14 -3.44 13.46
N ASP A 75 -11.89 -4.54 13.54
CA ASP A 75 -12.13 -5.26 14.80
C ASP A 75 -10.81 -5.78 15.39
N PHE A 76 -9.95 -6.36 14.57
CA PHE A 76 -8.61 -6.80 14.98
C PHE A 76 -7.76 -5.64 15.51
N ALA A 77 -7.70 -4.53 14.78
CA ALA A 77 -6.93 -3.35 15.17
C ALA A 77 -7.50 -2.66 16.43
N THR A 78 -8.81 -2.72 16.62
CA THR A 78 -9.48 -2.19 17.81
C THR A 78 -9.16 -3.04 19.04
N LYS A 79 -9.16 -4.38 18.91
CA LYS A 79 -8.74 -5.29 20.00
C LYS A 79 -7.26 -5.11 20.36
N ASN A 80 -6.42 -4.89 19.35
CA ASN A 80 -4.97 -4.74 19.52
C ASN A 80 -4.52 -3.27 19.41
N TRP A 81 -5.30 -2.32 19.92
CA TRP A 81 -5.08 -0.88 19.70
C TRP A 81 -3.72 -0.34 20.20
N GLN A 82 -3.08 -1.05 21.13
CA GLN A 82 -1.74 -0.70 21.64
C GLN A 82 -0.60 -1.10 20.69
N GLY A 83 -0.83 -2.02 19.74
CA GLY A 83 0.15 -2.43 18.75
C GLY A 83 0.40 -1.38 17.66
N LEU A 84 1.46 -1.55 16.87
CA LEU A 84 1.82 -0.64 15.77
C LEU A 84 1.41 -1.25 14.43
N TRP A 85 0.39 -0.67 13.80
CA TRP A 85 -0.24 -1.25 12.62
C TRP A 85 -0.24 -0.26 11.46
N VAL A 86 0.05 -0.74 10.25
CA VAL A 86 -0.01 0.05 9.02
C VAL A 86 -0.83 -0.68 7.96
N THR A 87 -1.60 0.06 7.17
CA THR A 87 -2.40 -0.49 6.06
C THR A 87 -2.40 0.45 4.86
N THR A 88 -2.40 -0.09 3.65
CA THR A 88 -2.25 0.64 2.38
C THR A 88 -3.51 0.68 1.52
N ASP A 89 -4.52 -0.13 1.87
CA ASP A 89 -5.62 -0.50 0.97
C ASP A 89 -7.00 -0.13 1.53
N ILE A 90 -7.13 1.06 2.15
CA ILE A 90 -8.42 1.58 2.57
C ILE A 90 -8.98 2.47 1.46
N TRP A 91 -9.91 1.94 0.66
CA TRP A 91 -10.51 2.63 -0.50
C TRP A 91 -12.01 2.92 -0.33
N GLU A 92 -12.68 2.28 0.63
CA GLU A 92 -14.13 2.34 0.79
C GLU A 92 -14.55 3.47 1.75
N SER A 93 -15.29 4.46 1.24
CA SER A 93 -15.73 5.66 1.98
C SER A 93 -16.52 5.31 3.25
N VAL A 94 -17.51 4.40 3.14
CA VAL A 94 -18.38 4.00 4.26
C VAL A 94 -17.59 3.36 5.39
N THR A 95 -16.56 2.57 5.05
CA THR A 95 -15.72 1.93 6.05
C THR A 95 -14.71 2.92 6.62
N LEU A 96 -14.15 3.81 5.80
CA LEU A 96 -13.20 4.84 6.25
C LEU A 96 -13.79 5.71 7.37
N ASP A 97 -15.05 6.11 7.28
CA ASP A 97 -15.73 6.87 8.34
C ASP A 97 -15.70 6.14 9.69
N ARG A 98 -15.79 4.81 9.70
CA ARG A 98 -15.71 3.99 10.92
C ARG A 98 -14.31 3.97 11.51
N PHE A 99 -13.28 4.00 10.66
CA PHE A 99 -11.89 4.10 11.09
C PHE A 99 -11.60 5.48 11.69
N LEU A 100 -12.08 6.55 11.06
CA LEU A 100 -11.89 7.94 11.52
C LEU A 100 -12.54 8.24 12.87
N GLN A 101 -13.59 7.51 13.24
CA GLN A 101 -14.20 7.60 14.57
C GLN A 101 -13.31 7.05 15.70
N ARG A 102 -12.16 6.43 15.40
CA ARG A 102 -11.29 5.80 16.41
C ARG A 102 -10.11 6.72 16.74
N PRO A 103 -9.85 7.01 18.02
CA PRO A 103 -8.80 7.95 18.42
C PRO A 103 -7.37 7.45 18.15
N PHE A 104 -7.18 6.15 17.90
CA PHE A 104 -5.88 5.55 17.60
C PHE A 104 -5.59 5.41 16.10
N PHE A 105 -6.51 5.87 15.23
CA PHE A 105 -6.38 5.79 13.78
C PHE A 105 -5.88 7.11 13.19
N LEU A 106 -4.90 7.02 12.28
CA LEU A 106 -4.35 8.15 11.54
C LEU A 106 -4.40 7.84 10.04
N LEU A 107 -5.16 8.63 9.27
CA LEU A 107 -5.15 8.58 7.81
C LEU A 107 -4.10 9.56 7.27
N VAL A 108 -3.19 9.06 6.44
CA VAL A 108 -2.13 9.85 5.81
C VAL A 108 -2.29 9.77 4.30
N SER A 109 -2.54 10.93 3.68
CA SER A 109 -2.57 11.07 2.23
C SER A 109 -1.15 11.25 1.69
N VAL A 110 -0.77 10.41 0.75
CA VAL A 110 0.53 10.40 0.09
C VAL A 110 0.35 10.79 -1.36
N ASP A 111 0.99 11.90 -1.75
CA ASP A 111 0.95 12.41 -3.12
C ASP A 111 2.35 12.56 -3.73
N ALA A 112 2.39 12.61 -5.06
CA ALA A 112 3.58 12.90 -5.85
C ALA A 112 3.20 13.57 -7.18
N PRO A 113 4.05 14.48 -7.72
CA PRO A 113 3.85 15.07 -9.03
C PRO A 113 3.59 14.01 -10.11
N VAL A 114 2.71 14.30 -11.08
CA VAL A 114 2.31 13.36 -12.12
C VAL A 114 3.52 12.84 -12.92
N SER A 115 4.49 13.71 -13.22
CA SER A 115 5.74 13.34 -13.88
C SER A 115 6.51 12.27 -13.10
N LEU A 116 6.60 12.40 -11.77
CA LEU A 116 7.27 11.44 -10.90
C LEU A 116 6.48 10.13 -10.76
N ARG A 117 5.14 10.21 -10.68
CA ARG A 117 4.27 9.02 -10.67
C ARG A 117 4.41 8.22 -11.96
N TRP A 118 4.43 8.90 -13.09
CA TRP A 118 4.65 8.31 -14.41
C TRP A 118 6.03 7.68 -14.54
N GLN A 119 7.08 8.37 -14.10
CA GLN A 119 8.44 7.82 -14.09
C GLN A 119 8.50 6.51 -13.31
N ARG A 120 7.98 6.49 -12.07
CA ARG A 120 7.94 5.30 -11.22
C ARG A 120 7.08 4.18 -11.82
N PHE A 121 5.99 4.52 -12.50
CA PHE A 121 5.16 3.55 -13.21
C PHE A 121 5.93 2.89 -14.35
N ARG A 122 6.62 3.68 -15.17
CA ARG A 122 7.47 3.17 -16.26
C ARG A 122 8.59 2.26 -15.75
N GLU A 123 9.34 2.69 -14.72
CA GLU A 123 10.42 1.89 -14.12
C GLU A 123 9.92 0.50 -13.64
N ARG A 124 8.68 0.45 -13.13
CA ARG A 124 8.04 -0.80 -12.69
C ARG A 124 7.59 -1.69 -13.85
N SER A 125 7.06 -1.11 -14.92
CA SER A 125 6.66 -1.86 -16.12
C SER A 125 7.86 -2.36 -16.92
N ASP A 126 8.94 -1.57 -16.94
CA ASP A 126 10.21 -1.90 -17.57
C ASP A 126 11.03 -2.92 -16.74
N SER A 127 10.61 -3.28 -15.53
CA SER A 127 11.32 -4.24 -14.67
C SER A 127 11.28 -5.71 -15.16
N ASN A 128 10.72 -6.00 -16.33
CA ASN A 128 11.06 -7.21 -17.12
C ASN A 128 12.42 -7.07 -17.86
N TYR A 129 13.02 -5.89 -17.87
CA TYR A 129 14.36 -5.57 -18.33
C TYR A 129 15.12 -4.79 -17.24
N ILE A 130 15.69 -5.54 -16.29
CA ILE A 130 16.93 -5.23 -15.53
C ILE A 130 16.98 -3.88 -14.78
N LEU A 131 16.76 -3.97 -13.45
CA LEU A 131 17.54 -3.31 -12.39
C LEU A 131 17.93 -1.82 -12.54
N CYS A 132 17.06 -0.89 -12.12
CA CYS A 132 17.45 0.44 -11.59
C CYS A 132 16.22 1.06 -10.90
N CYS A 133 16.24 1.59 -9.69
CA CYS A 133 17.34 1.96 -8.84
C CYS A 133 16.91 1.88 -7.37
N LYS A 134 17.80 1.32 -6.54
CA LYS A 134 17.73 1.46 -5.09
C LYS A 134 17.74 2.96 -4.75
N TYR A 135 16.87 3.39 -3.84
CA TYR A 135 16.89 4.68 -3.14
C TYR A 135 16.55 5.95 -3.96
N THR A 136 15.24 6.21 -4.14
CA THR A 136 14.74 7.57 -4.40
C THR A 136 14.28 8.24 -3.09
N ILE A 137 15.18 8.27 -2.09
CA ILE A 137 15.09 9.20 -0.93
C ILE A 137 16.24 10.23 -0.98
N ALA A 138 17.18 10.12 -1.93
CA ALA A 138 18.31 11.04 -2.06
C ALA A 138 18.22 11.93 -3.31
N ARG A 139 17.23 12.84 -3.37
CA ARG A 139 17.36 14.08 -4.17
C ARG A 139 16.33 15.13 -3.78
N VAL A 140 16.52 15.71 -2.60
CA VAL A 140 16.19 17.12 -2.40
C VAL A 140 17.53 17.82 -2.25
N LYS A 141 18.04 18.33 -3.38
CA LYS A 141 19.04 19.40 -3.42
C LYS A 141 18.66 20.32 -4.56
N ASP A 142 18.24 21.50 -4.14
CA ASP A 142 18.52 22.80 -4.73
C ASP A 142 18.08 23.03 -6.18
N TYR A 143 16.91 23.67 -6.30
CA TYR A 143 16.67 24.79 -7.22
C TYR A 143 15.80 25.83 -6.51
#